data_AF-A0A1W9M913-F1
#
_entry.id   AF-A0A1W9M913-F1
#
_cell.length_a   1.000
_cell.length_b   1.000
_cell.length_c   1.000
_cell.angle_alpha   90.00
_cell.angle_beta   90.00
_cell.angle_gamma   90.00
#
_symmetry.space_group_name_H-M   'P 1'
#
loop_
_entity.id
_entity.type
_entity.pdbx_description
1 polymer ?
#
loop_
_entity_poly.entity_id
_entity_poly.type
_entity_poly.pdbx_seq_one_letter_code
_entity_poly.pdbx_strand_id
1 'polypeptide(L)' 'HDWYGDYPSGAVTDPTGPNSGSYRVIRGGGWHYDAWYCRSAWRYWYSPGVRYDYLGFRLVLPAGQQG' A
#
# COMPACT_ATOMS: atom_id res chain seq x y z
N HIS A 1 -7.89 5.01 -1.56
CA HIS A 1 -8.70 3.80 -1.26
C HIS A 1 -7.80 2.63 -1.63
N ASP A 2 -6.93 2.19 -0.73
CA ASP A 2 -5.75 1.42 -1.15
C ASP A 2 -6.07 -0.07 -1.30
N TRP A 3 -7.10 -0.37 -2.08
CA TRP A 3 -7.40 -1.68 -2.58
C TRP A 3 -6.40 -2.04 -3.69
N TYR A 4 -5.98 -3.29 -3.70
CA TYR A 4 -5.11 -3.82 -4.75
C TYR A 4 -5.89 -3.91 -6.06
N GLY A 5 -5.23 -3.51 -7.14
CA GLY A 5 -5.78 -3.41 -8.48
C GLY A 5 -4.80 -2.67 -9.38
N ASP A 6 -5.03 -2.76 -10.68
CA ASP A 6 -4.16 -2.15 -11.68
C ASP A 6 -4.14 -0.64 -11.55
N TYR A 7 -3.00 -0.05 -11.89
CA TYR A 7 -2.95 1.38 -12.11
C TYR A 7 -3.57 1.74 -13.46
N PRO A 8 -4.21 2.92 -13.58
CA PRO A 8 -4.67 3.42 -14.87
C PRO A 8 -3.54 3.44 -15.89
N SER A 9 -3.87 3.31 -17.17
CA SER A 9 -2.91 3.54 -18.24
C SER A 9 -2.48 5.01 -18.28
N GLY A 10 -1.20 5.24 -18.58
CA GLY A 10 -0.62 6.58 -18.64
C GLY A 10 -0.04 7.08 -17.30
N ALA A 11 0.39 8.34 -17.29
CA ALA A 11 0.95 8.97 -16.10
C ALA A 11 -0.15 9.43 -15.15
N VAL A 12 -0.02 9.10 -13.87
CA VAL A 12 -0.96 9.47 -12.81
C VAL A 12 -0.20 9.89 -11.56
N THR A 13 -0.66 10.95 -10.91
CA THR A 13 -0.15 11.42 -9.62
C THR A 13 -1.03 10.86 -8.51
N ASP A 14 -0.40 10.35 -7.45
CA ASP A 14 -1.05 9.81 -6.25
C ASP A 14 -2.24 8.85 -6.54
N PRO A 15 -2.02 7.78 -7.33
CA PRO A 15 -3.09 6.84 -7.65
C PRO A 15 -3.62 6.16 -6.40
N THR A 16 -4.88 6.44 -6.08
CA THR A 16 -5.51 5.99 -4.84
C THR A 16 -6.00 4.55 -4.87
N GLY A 17 -5.91 3.84 -6.00
CA GLY A 17 -6.48 2.49 -6.19
C GLY A 17 -8.01 2.48 -6.38
N PRO A 18 -8.61 1.30 -6.67
CA PRO A 18 -10.06 1.13 -6.84
C PRO A 18 -10.85 1.43 -5.54
N ASN A 19 -12.15 1.75 -5.66
CA ASN A 19 -13.00 2.07 -4.50
C ASN A 19 -13.34 0.83 -3.64
N SER A 20 -13.34 -0.37 -4.22
CA SER A 20 -13.60 -1.64 -3.57
C SER A 20 -12.62 -2.71 -4.02
N GLY A 21 -12.46 -3.77 -3.23
CA GLY A 21 -11.60 -4.89 -3.56
C GLY A 21 -11.53 -5.92 -2.43
N SER A 22 -10.83 -7.02 -2.69
CA SER A 22 -10.65 -8.10 -1.71
C SER A 22 -9.34 -8.01 -0.92
N TYR A 23 -8.38 -7.20 -1.40
CA TYR A 23 -7.02 -7.14 -0.84
C TYR A 23 -6.54 -5.70 -0.66
N ARG A 24 -5.88 -5.42 0.47
CA ARG A 24 -5.26 -4.10 0.75
C ARG A 24 -3.81 -4.10 0.31
N VAL A 25 -3.36 -2.96 -0.21
CA VAL A 25 -1.97 -2.75 -0.63
C VAL A 25 -1.05 -2.60 0.59
N ILE A 26 0.12 -3.24 0.54
CA ILE A 26 1.21 -3.09 1.50
C ILE A 26 2.45 -2.61 0.77
N ARG A 27 3.19 -1.70 1.40
CA ARG A 27 4.36 -1.03 0.82
C ARG A 27 5.56 -1.11 1.77
N GLY A 28 6.76 -1.03 1.20
CA GLY A 28 8.01 -0.86 1.95
C GLY A 28 8.74 -2.14 2.36
N GLY A 29 8.12 -3.32 2.19
CA GLY A 29 8.71 -4.58 2.61
C GLY A 29 8.75 -4.72 4.14
N GLY A 30 9.75 -5.47 4.64
CA GLY A 30 9.87 -5.85 6.04
C GLY A 30 11.04 -6.81 6.24
N TRP A 31 11.42 -7.09 7.49
CA TRP A 31 12.60 -7.90 7.81
C TRP A 31 12.54 -9.33 7.26
N HIS A 32 11.33 -9.85 7.00
CA HIS A 32 11.10 -11.17 6.43
C HIS A 32 11.22 -11.22 4.89
N TYR A 33 11.30 -10.06 4.21
CA TYR A 33 11.26 -9.99 2.75
C TYR A 33 12.64 -9.76 2.12
N ASP A 34 12.85 -10.36 0.94
CA ASP A 34 14.01 -10.09 0.10
C ASP A 34 14.04 -8.65 -0.42
N ALA A 35 15.24 -8.17 -0.78
CA ALA A 35 15.47 -6.81 -1.27
C ALA A 35 14.58 -6.42 -2.48
N TRP A 36 14.20 -7.38 -3.32
CA TRP A 36 13.30 -7.14 -4.45
C TRP A 36 11.92 -6.65 -3.99
N TYR A 37 11.39 -7.15 -2.88
CA TYR A 37 10.08 -6.77 -2.37
C TYR A 37 10.09 -5.44 -1.59
N CYS A 38 11.28 -4.94 -1.24
CA CYS A 38 11.46 -3.67 -0.53
C CYS A 38 11.55 -2.45 -1.45
N ARG A 39 11.43 -2.62 -2.78
CA ARG A 39 11.42 -1.48 -3.71
C ARG A 39 10.20 -0.59 -3.50
N SER A 40 10.40 0.72 -3.67
CA SER A 40 9.32 1.72 -3.61
C SER A 40 8.20 1.48 -4.62
N ALA A 41 8.51 0.88 -5.77
CA ALA A 41 7.55 0.55 -6.82
C ALA A 41 6.81 -0.78 -6.57
N TRP A 42 7.27 -1.64 -5.65
CA TRP A 42 6.59 -2.90 -5.37
C TRP A 42 5.29 -2.64 -4.60
N ARG A 43 4.21 -3.28 -5.05
CA ARG A 43 2.87 -3.19 -4.48
C ARG A 43 2.42 -4.57 -4.06
N TYR A 44 2.69 -4.94 -2.81
CA TYR A 44 2.24 -6.21 -2.26
C TYR A 44 0.81 -6.11 -1.75
N TRP A 45 0.20 -7.25 -1.40
CA TRP A 45 -1.20 -7.27 -0.97
C TRP A 45 -1.52 -8.44 -0.05
N TYR A 46 -2.47 -8.21 0.86
CA TYR A 46 -3.09 -9.25 1.69
C TYR A 46 -4.57 -8.98 1.89
N SER A 47 -5.32 -10.01 2.30
CA SER A 47 -6.71 -9.84 2.74
C SER A 47 -6.74 -8.98 4.02
N PRO A 48 -7.73 -8.08 4.22
CA PRO A 48 -7.78 -7.17 5.37
C PRO A 48 -7.69 -7.84 6.75
N GLY A 49 -8.05 -9.12 6.87
CA GLY A 49 -8.01 -9.88 8.13
C GLY A 49 -6.65 -10.49 8.46
N VAL A 50 -5.71 -10.50 7.52
CA VAL A 50 -4.40 -11.13 7.68
C VAL A 50 -3.54 -10.32 8.64
N ARG A 51 -2.81 -11.03 9.50
CA ARG A 51 -1.89 -10.46 10.49
C ARG A 51 -0.58 -11.25 10.47
N TYR A 52 0.52 -10.54 10.39
CA TYR A 52 1.87 -11.07 10.52
C TYR A 52 2.69 -10.16 11.42
N ASP A 53 3.69 -10.71 12.09
CA ASP A 53 4.62 -10.00 12.97
C ASP A 53 5.56 -9.04 12.22
N TYR A 54 5.74 -9.24 10.91
CA TYR A 54 6.45 -8.31 10.02
C TYR A 54 5.55 -7.29 9.32
N LEU A 55 4.24 -7.26 9.60
CA LEU A 55 3.28 -6.34 8.98
C LEU A 55 2.86 -5.23 9.95
N GLY A 56 3.08 -3.97 9.54
CA GLY A 56 2.70 -2.78 10.28
C GLY A 56 2.16 -1.65 9.40
N PHE A 57 2.05 -0.45 9.95
CA PHE A 57 1.61 0.75 9.21
C PHE A 57 2.35 2.01 9.70
N ARG A 58 2.41 3.03 8.84
CA ARG A 58 2.91 4.36 9.16
C ARG A 58 1.76 5.36 9.11
N LEU A 59 1.65 6.19 10.15
CA LEU A 59 0.65 7.26 10.20
C LEU A 59 1.00 8.38 9.21
N VAL A 60 -0.04 8.98 8.63
CA VAL A 60 0.07 10.14 7.73
C VAL A 60 -0.95 11.19 8.18
N LEU A 61 -0.53 12.45 8.21
CA LEU A 61 -1.40 13.61 8.40
C LEU A 61 -1.46 14.37 7.06
N PRO A 62 -2.64 14.59 6.48
CA PRO A 62 -2.80 15.43 5.30
C PRO A 62 -2.30 16.86 5.53
N ALA A 63 -1.66 17.44 4.51
CA ALA A 63 -1.31 18.85 4.55
C ALA A 63 -2.56 19.72 4.70
N GLY A 64 -2.52 20.72 5.61
CA GLY A 64 -3.63 21.65 5.85
C GLY A 64 -4.62 21.19 6.93
N GLN A 65 -4.47 20.00 7.51
CA GLN A 65 -5.25 19.56 8.65
C GLN A 65 -4.56 19.98 9.95
N GLN A 66 -4.50 21.29 10.20
CA GLN A 66 -4.13 21.84 11.51
C GLN A 66 -5.42 22.08 12.31
N GLY A 67 -5.40 21.70 13.59
CA GLY A 67 -6.52 21.88 14.52
C GLY A 67 -6.77 23.33 14.88
#